data_AF-A0A7V3I058-F1
#
_entry.id   AF-A0A7V3I058-F1
#
_cell.length_a   1.000
_cell.length_b   1.000
_cell.length_c   1.000
_cell.angle_alpha   90.00
_cell.angle_beta   90.00
_cell.angle_gamma   90.00
#
_symmetry.space_group_name_H-M   'P 1'
#
loop_
_entity.id
_entity.type
_entity.pdbx_description
1 polymer ?
#
loop_
_entity_poly.entity_id
_entity_poly.type
_entity_poly.pdbx_seq_one_letter_code
_entity_poly.pdbx_strand_id
1 'polypeptide(L)'
;MTTTVVGIEHAPTPSAAIRSWVNKVAELTTPDAVVWCDGSTDEWRRLTALLVAKGTFVQLSGKPNSFWCTSDPEDVARVEDRTFICSVRREDAGPTNNWMDPVDMKTVMTEEYRGAMAGRTMYVIAFCMGPLDAAEPQFGVQITDSEYVAVSMQIMTRSGSVVWEKLSQGADFVKCLHSVGAPLHPGQHDVSWPCDHTKY
;
A
#
# COMPACT_ATOMS: atom_id res chain seq x y z
N MET A 1 13.65 17.61 -16.26
CA MET A 1 12.19 17.78 -16.47
C MET A 1 11.53 16.90 -15.43
N THR A 2 10.80 17.47 -14.49
CA THR A 2 9.98 16.70 -13.54
C THR A 2 8.88 16.02 -14.33
N THR A 3 9.02 14.72 -14.57
CA THR A 3 7.96 13.91 -15.16
C THR A 3 6.78 13.95 -14.19
N THR A 4 5.67 14.54 -14.62
CA THR A 4 4.45 14.60 -13.81
C THR A 4 3.92 13.17 -13.65
N VAL A 5 3.85 12.68 -12.41
CA VAL A 5 3.30 11.34 -12.13
C VAL A 5 1.83 11.32 -12.55
N VAL A 6 1.46 10.40 -13.43
CA VAL A 6 0.12 10.35 -14.02
C VAL A 6 -0.93 10.02 -12.95
N GLY A 7 -2.03 10.76 -12.90
CA GLY A 7 -3.19 10.43 -12.06
C GLY A 7 -3.15 10.95 -10.62
N ILE A 8 -2.04 11.56 -10.21
CA ILE A 8 -1.87 12.11 -8.85
C ILE A 8 -2.84 13.27 -8.57
N GLU A 9 -3.24 14.00 -9.60
CA GLU A 9 -4.19 15.12 -9.56
C GLU A 9 -5.64 14.69 -9.30
N HIS A 10 -5.99 13.43 -9.58
CA HIS A 10 -7.35 12.90 -9.51
C HIS A 10 -7.78 12.44 -8.12
N ALA A 11 -7.17 12.98 -7.06
CA ALA A 11 -7.50 12.61 -5.69
C ALA A 11 -9.01 12.80 -5.39
N PRO A 12 -9.73 11.79 -4.88
CA PRO A 12 -11.17 11.82 -4.63
C PRO A 12 -11.53 12.55 -3.32
N THR A 13 -10.61 13.35 -2.78
CA THR A 13 -10.79 14.09 -1.52
C THR A 13 -10.20 15.48 -1.62
N PRO A 14 -10.81 16.52 -1.01
CA PRO A 14 -10.22 17.85 -0.93
C PRO A 14 -9.16 17.95 0.19
N SER A 15 -8.93 16.90 0.98
CA SER A 15 -7.99 16.92 2.11
C SER A 15 -6.56 17.27 1.68
N ALA A 16 -6.11 18.47 2.04
CA ALA A 16 -4.75 18.94 1.75
C ALA A 16 -3.69 18.07 2.45
N ALA A 17 -3.99 17.54 3.64
CA ALA A 17 -3.08 16.67 4.38
C ALA A 17 -2.82 15.35 3.65
N ILE A 18 -3.87 14.73 3.09
CA ILE A 18 -3.75 13.50 2.30
C ILE A 18 -3.01 13.79 1.00
N ARG A 19 -3.44 14.81 0.24
CA ARG A 19 -2.79 15.18 -1.03
C ARG A 19 -1.31 15.49 -0.86
N SER A 20 -0.96 16.28 0.15
CA SER A 20 0.44 16.63 0.45
C SER A 20 1.26 15.40 0.82
N TRP A 21 0.71 14.50 1.63
CA TRP A 21 1.40 13.27 1.99
C TRP A 21 1.61 12.33 0.80
N VAL A 22 0.58 12.12 -0.03
CA VAL A 22 0.69 11.30 -1.25
C VAL A 22 1.69 11.89 -2.23
N ASN A 23 1.71 13.22 -2.43
CA ASN A 23 2.71 13.89 -3.26
C ASN A 23 4.13 13.67 -2.74
N LYS A 24 4.35 13.82 -1.43
CA LYS A 24 5.67 13.60 -0.82
C LYS A 24 6.13 12.15 -0.98
N VAL A 25 5.21 11.18 -0.85
CA VAL A 25 5.54 9.77 -1.04
C VAL A 25 5.84 9.48 -2.51
N ALA A 26 5.04 9.99 -3.46
CA ALA A 26 5.31 9.83 -4.89
C ALA A 26 6.66 10.45 -5.30
N GLU A 27 7.03 11.61 -4.74
CA GLU A 27 8.34 12.21 -4.97
C GLU A 27 9.49 11.32 -4.45
N LEU A 28 9.30 10.67 -3.30
CA LEU A 28 10.29 9.78 -2.72
C LEU A 28 10.40 8.46 -3.50
N THR A 29 9.28 7.82 -3.82
CA THR A 29 9.24 6.46 -4.36
C THR A 29 9.24 6.40 -5.88
N THR A 30 9.02 7.52 -6.55
CA THR A 30 9.05 7.72 -8.01
C THR A 30 8.20 6.71 -8.81
N PRO A 31 6.89 6.56 -8.53
CA PRO A 31 6.02 5.68 -9.32
C PRO A 31 5.74 6.26 -10.71
N ASP A 32 5.35 5.41 -11.65
CA ASP A 32 4.97 5.82 -13.00
C ASP A 32 3.57 6.47 -13.02
N ALA A 33 2.68 5.99 -12.15
CA ALA A 33 1.32 6.47 -12.03
C ALA A 33 0.83 6.37 -10.57
N VAL A 34 -0.18 7.18 -10.24
CA VAL A 34 -0.95 7.08 -9.00
C VAL A 34 -2.39 6.69 -9.32
N VAL A 35 -2.90 5.68 -8.63
CA VAL A 35 -4.30 5.26 -8.70
C VAL A 35 -4.94 5.40 -7.33
N TRP A 36 -6.04 6.14 -7.26
CA TRP A 36 -6.84 6.28 -6.05
C TRP A 36 -7.93 5.21 -6.06
N CYS A 37 -7.87 4.28 -5.10
CA CYS A 37 -8.78 3.14 -5.09
C CYS A 37 -10.18 3.53 -4.61
N ASP A 38 -11.19 3.22 -5.42
CA ASP A 38 -12.59 3.55 -5.16
C ASP A 38 -13.38 2.39 -4.54
N GLY A 39 -12.80 1.18 -4.48
CA GLY A 39 -13.40 -0.01 -3.91
C GLY A 39 -14.61 -0.54 -4.70
N SER A 40 -14.78 -0.11 -5.95
CA SER A 40 -15.88 -0.53 -6.81
C SER A 40 -15.69 -1.95 -7.35
N THR A 41 -16.78 -2.53 -7.86
CA THR A 41 -16.74 -3.81 -8.57
C THR A 41 -15.93 -3.73 -9.87
N ASP A 42 -15.93 -2.57 -10.54
CA ASP A 42 -15.18 -2.38 -11.78
C ASP A 42 -13.68 -2.24 -11.51
N GLU A 43 -13.30 -1.57 -10.42
CA GLU A 43 -11.93 -1.61 -9.91
C GLU A 43 -11.48 -3.05 -9.60
N TRP A 44 -12.29 -3.80 -8.84
CA TRP A 44 -12.01 -5.19 -8.52
C TRP A 44 -11.74 -6.03 -9.78
N ARG A 45 -12.64 -5.94 -10.77
CA ARG A 45 -12.48 -6.67 -12.05
C ARG A 45 -11.23 -6.26 -12.80
N ARG A 46 -10.93 -4.95 -12.86
CA ARG A 46 -9.75 -4.42 -13.54
C ARG A 46 -8.46 -4.92 -12.88
N LEU A 47 -8.35 -4.81 -11.56
CA LEU A 47 -7.15 -5.21 -10.81
C LEU A 47 -6.95 -6.72 -10.82
N THR A 48 -8.01 -7.51 -10.64
CA THR A 48 -7.90 -8.98 -10.70
C THR A 48 -7.55 -9.48 -12.11
N ALA A 49 -8.11 -8.88 -13.16
CA ALA A 49 -7.71 -9.17 -14.54
C ALA A 49 -6.25 -8.82 -14.82
N LEU A 50 -5.77 -7.68 -14.30
CA LEU A 50 -4.36 -7.28 -14.39
C LEU A 50 -3.45 -8.28 -13.69
N LEU A 51 -3.80 -8.71 -12.47
CA LEU A 51 -3.04 -9.72 -11.72
C LEU A 51 -3.00 -11.07 -12.45
N VAL A 52 -4.09 -11.47 -13.12
CA VAL A 52 -4.09 -12.67 -13.97
C VAL A 52 -3.18 -12.48 -15.18
N ALA A 53 -3.23 -11.33 -15.85
CA ALA A 53 -2.38 -11.04 -17.00
C ALA A 53 -0.89 -11.00 -16.64
N LYS A 54 -0.54 -10.53 -15.43
CA LYS A 54 0.83 -10.54 -14.89
C LYS A 54 1.30 -11.92 -14.40
N GLY A 55 0.40 -12.90 -14.33
CA GLY A 55 0.70 -14.24 -13.81
C GLY A 55 0.77 -14.33 -12.28
N THR A 56 0.50 -13.24 -11.55
CA THR A 56 0.36 -13.25 -10.09
C THR A 56 -0.86 -14.07 -9.67
N PHE A 57 -1.97 -13.95 -10.41
CA PHE A 57 -3.19 -14.71 -10.18
C PHE A 57 -3.43 -15.77 -11.25
N VAL A 58 -3.98 -16.90 -10.81
CA VAL A 58 -4.67 -17.89 -11.63
C VAL A 58 -6.13 -17.89 -11.22
N GLN A 59 -7.02 -17.62 -12.17
CA GLN A 59 -8.45 -17.72 -11.92
C GLN A 59 -8.86 -19.19 -11.72
N LEU A 60 -9.56 -19.48 -10.62
CA LEU A 60 -9.96 -20.84 -10.28
C LEU A 60 -11.17 -21.29 -11.09
N SER A 61 -11.13 -22.54 -11.56
CA SER A 61 -12.30 -23.21 -12.13
C SER A 61 -13.23 -23.70 -11.01
N GLY A 62 -14.55 -23.61 -11.23
CA GLY A 62 -15.56 -24.10 -10.29
C GLY A 62 -15.77 -23.25 -9.03
N LYS A 63 -15.04 -22.15 -8.84
CA LYS A 63 -15.26 -21.17 -7.76
C LYS A 63 -15.42 -19.77 -8.35
N PRO A 64 -16.65 -19.22 -8.41
CA PRO A 64 -16.87 -17.89 -8.98
C PRO A 64 -16.01 -16.81 -8.30
N ASN A 65 -15.45 -15.90 -9.10
CA ASN A 65 -14.66 -14.76 -8.64
C ASN A 65 -13.56 -15.12 -7.61
N SER A 66 -12.90 -16.26 -7.81
CA SER A 66 -11.87 -16.77 -6.91
C SER A 66 -10.55 -16.95 -7.65
N PHE A 67 -9.44 -16.63 -6.98
CA PHE A 67 -8.11 -16.61 -7.55
C PHE A 67 -7.13 -17.35 -6.63
N TRP A 68 -6.08 -17.91 -7.23
CA TRP A 68 -4.95 -18.51 -6.56
C TRP A 68 -3.68 -17.78 -6.94
N CYS A 69 -2.77 -17.60 -5.98
CA CYS A 69 -1.42 -17.08 -6.18
C CYS A 69 -0.41 -17.93 -5.42
N THR A 70 0.83 -17.88 -5.86
CA THR A 70 2.00 -18.36 -5.12
C THR A 70 2.91 -17.19 -4.85
N SER A 71 3.30 -17.01 -3.59
CA SER A 71 4.33 -16.05 -3.24
C SER A 71 5.73 -16.59 -3.53
N ASP A 72 6.71 -15.70 -3.46
CA ASP A 72 8.12 -16.10 -3.41
C ASP A 72 8.38 -16.96 -2.15
N PRO A 73 9.18 -18.05 -2.23
CA PRO A 73 9.49 -18.90 -1.08
C PRO A 73 10.10 -18.17 0.12
N GLU A 74 10.76 -17.03 -0.08
CA GLU A 74 11.31 -16.20 0.98
C GLU A 74 10.29 -15.23 1.58
N ASP A 75 9.08 -15.15 1.02
CA ASP A 75 7.99 -14.27 1.41
C ASP A 75 6.68 -15.02 1.65
N VAL A 76 6.69 -15.91 2.63
CA VAL A 76 5.57 -16.84 2.92
C VAL A 76 4.91 -16.60 4.28
N ALA A 77 5.51 -15.77 5.12
CA ALA A 77 5.05 -15.54 6.48
C ALA A 77 5.48 -14.17 7.00
N ARG A 78 4.91 -13.77 8.13
CA ARG A 78 5.35 -12.58 8.85
C ARG A 78 6.80 -12.77 9.35
N VAL A 79 7.60 -11.73 9.24
CA VAL A 79 9.01 -11.72 9.63
C VAL A 79 9.15 -10.97 10.96
N GLU A 80 8.93 -11.70 12.06
CA GLU A 80 8.81 -11.11 13.40
C GLU A 80 10.08 -10.41 13.87
N ASP A 81 11.27 -10.92 13.52
CA ASP A 81 12.58 -10.34 13.83
C ASP A 81 12.84 -9.02 13.09
N ARG A 82 12.05 -8.73 12.05
CA ARG A 82 12.09 -7.49 11.27
C ARG A 82 10.89 -6.58 11.53
N THR A 83 10.03 -6.91 12.49
CA THR A 83 8.90 -6.07 12.90
C THR A 83 9.28 -5.24 14.12
N PHE A 84 9.18 -3.91 14.03
CA PHE A 84 9.63 -2.99 15.08
C PHE A 84 8.53 -2.09 15.64
N ILE A 85 8.60 -1.83 16.95
CA ILE A 85 7.86 -0.75 17.61
C ILE A 85 8.84 0.40 17.89
N CYS A 86 8.81 1.42 17.05
CA CYS A 86 9.74 2.56 17.12
C CYS A 86 9.16 3.70 17.98
N SER A 87 8.91 3.44 19.27
CA SER A 87 8.55 4.48 20.24
C SER A 87 9.73 5.42 20.52
N VAL A 88 9.46 6.65 20.97
CA VAL A 88 10.52 7.63 21.29
C VAL A 88 11.49 7.09 22.35
N ARG A 89 10.97 6.38 23.34
CA ARG A 89 11.77 5.72 24.37
C ARG A 89 11.65 4.22 24.24
N ARG A 90 12.76 3.51 24.44
CA ARG A 90 12.82 2.04 24.29
C ARG A 90 11.90 1.32 25.27
N GLU A 91 11.77 1.83 26.48
CA GLU A 91 10.91 1.24 27.52
C GLU A 91 9.42 1.25 27.14
N ASP A 92 8.98 2.18 26.29
CA ASP A 92 7.59 2.26 25.84
C ASP A 92 7.26 1.16 24.81
N ALA A 93 8.25 0.61 24.10
CA ALA A 93 8.08 -0.61 23.32
C ALA A 93 8.00 -1.84 24.23
N GLY A 94 8.69 -1.81 25.38
CA GLY A 94 8.66 -2.90 26.36
C GLY A 94 9.48 -4.13 25.95
N PRO A 95 9.53 -5.16 26.81
CA PRO A 95 10.43 -6.30 26.65
C PRO A 95 9.98 -7.33 25.62
N THR A 96 8.76 -7.21 25.09
CA THR A 96 8.18 -8.16 24.12
C THR A 96 8.31 -7.71 22.67
N ASN A 97 8.90 -6.54 22.42
CA ASN A 97 8.96 -5.93 21.09
C ASN A 97 10.41 -5.67 20.67
N ASN A 98 10.66 -5.75 19.36
CA ASN A 98 11.88 -5.20 18.78
C ASN A 98 11.76 -3.68 18.74
N TRP A 99 12.83 -2.99 19.12
CA TRP A 99 12.87 -1.53 19.14
C TRP A 99 14.07 -1.03 18.37
N MET A 100 13.84 0.02 17.59
CA MET A 100 14.87 0.87 16.98
C MET A 100 14.48 2.32 17.23
N ASP A 101 15.49 3.20 17.34
CA ASP A 101 15.23 4.63 17.44
C ASP A 101 14.39 5.10 16.24
N PRO A 102 13.31 5.88 16.46
CA PRO A 102 12.41 6.28 15.38
C PRO A 102 13.05 7.20 14.34
N VAL A 103 14.11 7.94 14.69
CA VAL A 103 14.88 8.75 13.73
C VAL A 103 15.73 7.82 12.87
N ASP A 104 16.43 6.87 13.48
CA ASP A 104 17.27 5.91 12.77
C ASP A 104 16.44 5.04 11.82
N MET A 105 15.31 4.49 12.29
CA MET A 105 14.42 3.69 11.44
C MET A 105 13.88 4.50 10.26
N LYS A 106 13.47 5.75 10.49
CA LYS A 106 13.00 6.62 9.39
C LYS A 106 14.11 6.91 8.39
N THR A 107 15.35 7.12 8.83
CA THR A 107 16.49 7.32 7.94
C THR A 107 16.71 6.08 7.07
N VAL A 108 16.78 4.90 7.67
CA VAL A 108 16.95 3.63 6.95
C VAL A 108 15.82 3.43 5.93
N MET A 109 14.57 3.48 6.39
CA MET A 109 13.42 3.24 5.51
C MET A 109 13.27 4.31 4.41
N THR A 110 13.66 5.56 4.67
CA THR A 110 13.62 6.60 3.64
C THR A 110 14.57 6.27 2.48
N GLU A 111 15.73 5.69 2.76
CA GLU A 111 16.66 5.25 1.71
C GLU A 111 16.14 3.99 1.00
N GLU A 112 15.58 3.02 1.72
CA GLU A 112 14.94 1.85 1.10
C GLU A 112 13.77 2.24 0.19
N TYR A 113 12.98 3.26 0.57
CA TYR A 113 11.87 3.73 -0.25
C TYR A 113 12.28 4.60 -1.43
N ARG A 114 13.53 5.08 -1.48
CA ARG A 114 13.97 6.02 -2.51
C ARG A 114 13.94 5.33 -3.87
N GLY A 115 12.99 5.74 -4.72
CA GLY A 115 12.79 5.16 -6.04
C GLY A 115 12.23 3.73 -6.05
N ALA A 116 11.76 3.22 -4.92
CA ALA A 116 11.32 1.82 -4.77
C ALA A 116 10.11 1.44 -5.66
N MET A 117 9.34 2.43 -6.14
CA MET A 117 8.17 2.23 -6.99
C MET A 117 8.43 2.56 -8.46
N ALA A 118 9.68 2.80 -8.87
CA ALA A 118 10.01 3.06 -10.28
C ALA A 118 9.49 1.93 -11.18
N GLY A 119 8.84 2.28 -12.29
CA GLY A 119 8.22 1.30 -13.20
C GLY A 119 6.94 0.65 -12.67
N ARG A 120 6.40 1.13 -11.52
CA ARG A 120 5.19 0.59 -10.88
C ARG A 120 4.12 1.67 -10.67
N THR A 121 2.88 1.21 -10.54
CA THR A 121 1.74 2.05 -10.12
C THR A 121 1.71 2.14 -8.61
N MET A 122 1.55 3.35 -8.07
CA MET A 122 1.27 3.59 -6.65
C MET A 122 -0.25 3.64 -6.42
N TYR A 123 -0.79 2.68 -5.68
CA TYR A 123 -2.19 2.61 -5.27
C TYR A 123 -2.37 3.32 -3.92
N VAL A 124 -3.41 4.17 -3.83
CA VAL A 124 -3.79 4.88 -2.61
C VAL A 124 -5.16 4.39 -2.16
N ILE A 125 -5.20 3.71 -1.02
CA ILE A 125 -6.37 2.99 -0.51
C ILE A 125 -6.83 3.64 0.78
N ALA A 126 -8.01 4.27 0.76
CA ALA A 126 -8.68 4.67 1.99
C ALA A 126 -9.45 3.48 2.59
N PHE A 127 -9.28 3.25 3.89
CA PHE A 127 -9.97 2.19 4.61
C PHE A 127 -10.43 2.60 6.01
N CYS A 128 -11.41 1.87 6.53
CA CYS A 128 -11.93 1.98 7.89
C CYS A 128 -11.83 0.61 8.58
N MET A 129 -11.31 0.62 9.81
CA MET A 129 -11.26 -0.54 10.69
C MET A 129 -12.54 -0.59 11.53
N GLY A 130 -13.34 -1.63 11.33
CA GLY A 130 -14.64 -1.79 11.98
C GLY A 130 -15.80 -1.11 11.22
N PRO A 131 -16.99 -1.00 11.84
CA PRO A 131 -18.16 -0.35 11.25
C PRO A 131 -17.95 1.15 11.02
N LEU A 132 -18.48 1.68 9.91
CA LEU A 132 -18.39 3.11 9.55
C LEU A 132 -19.24 4.02 10.44
N ASP A 133 -20.22 3.45 11.14
CA ASP A 133 -21.16 4.11 12.05
C ASP A 133 -20.80 3.88 13.53
N ALA A 134 -19.61 3.33 13.81
CA ALA A 134 -19.08 3.27 15.16
C ALA A 134 -19.00 4.68 15.78
N ALA A 135 -19.00 4.76 17.12
CA ALA A 135 -18.84 6.04 17.82
C ALA A 135 -17.49 6.73 17.49
N GLU A 136 -16.44 5.92 17.32
CA GLU A 136 -15.07 6.37 17.01
C GLU A 136 -14.46 5.48 15.91
N PRO A 137 -14.88 5.65 14.64
CA PRO A 137 -14.36 4.86 13.53
C PRO A 137 -12.89 5.17 13.28
N GLN A 138 -12.07 4.13 13.10
CA GLN A 138 -10.63 4.27 12.90
C GLN A 138 -10.31 4.21 11.40
N PHE A 139 -9.90 5.35 10.84
CA PHE A 139 -9.57 5.45 9.43
C PHE A 139 -8.07 5.31 9.17
N GLY A 140 -7.73 4.84 7.98
CA GLY A 140 -6.38 4.82 7.48
C GLY A 140 -6.32 5.06 5.99
N VAL A 141 -5.15 5.49 5.52
CA VAL A 141 -4.81 5.54 4.11
C VAL A 141 -3.53 4.74 3.91
N GLN A 142 -3.62 3.67 3.12
CA GLN A 142 -2.47 2.86 2.73
C GLN A 142 -2.01 3.21 1.32
N ILE A 143 -0.72 3.49 1.19
CA ILE A 143 -0.03 3.57 -0.09
C ILE A 143 0.70 2.25 -0.33
N THR A 144 0.57 1.68 -1.51
CA THR A 144 1.21 0.42 -1.91
C THR A 144 1.50 0.42 -3.41
N ASP A 145 2.55 -0.27 -3.84
CA ASP A 145 2.83 -0.57 -5.26
C ASP A 145 2.38 -1.98 -5.69
N SER A 146 1.70 -2.71 -4.80
CA SER A 146 1.19 -4.05 -5.04
C SER A 146 -0.31 -4.06 -5.32
N GLU A 147 -0.70 -4.49 -6.53
CA GLU A 147 -2.11 -4.73 -6.86
C GLU A 147 -2.74 -5.81 -5.98
N TYR A 148 -1.96 -6.83 -5.61
CA TYR A 148 -2.41 -7.90 -4.72
C TYR A 148 -2.85 -7.34 -3.36
N VAL A 149 -2.06 -6.40 -2.80
CA VAL A 149 -2.43 -5.71 -1.56
C VAL A 149 -3.71 -4.90 -1.76
N ALA A 150 -3.84 -4.16 -2.88
CA ALA A 150 -5.05 -3.37 -3.15
C ALA A 150 -6.33 -4.21 -3.18
N VAL A 151 -6.33 -5.33 -3.90
CA VAL A 151 -7.51 -6.23 -3.95
C VAL A 151 -7.76 -6.92 -2.61
N SER A 152 -6.71 -7.28 -1.87
CA SER A 152 -6.85 -7.91 -0.56
C SER A 152 -7.44 -6.94 0.47
N MET A 153 -7.03 -5.68 0.45
CA MET A 153 -7.57 -4.64 1.32
C MET A 153 -9.06 -4.39 1.10
N GLN A 154 -9.56 -4.54 -0.13
CA GLN A 154 -10.99 -4.45 -0.46
C GLN A 154 -11.83 -5.56 0.21
N ILE A 155 -11.23 -6.72 0.49
CA ILE A 155 -11.88 -7.81 1.24
C ILE A 155 -11.73 -7.61 2.74
N MET A 156 -10.51 -7.30 3.19
CA MET A 156 -10.14 -7.32 4.61
C MET A 156 -10.63 -6.11 5.39
N THR A 157 -10.93 -5.01 4.70
CA THR A 157 -11.34 -3.74 5.33
C THR A 157 -12.60 -3.19 4.67
N ARG A 158 -13.21 -2.18 5.30
CA ARG A 158 -14.20 -1.34 4.60
C ARG A 158 -13.38 -0.30 3.87
N SER A 159 -13.30 -0.36 2.54
CA SER A 159 -12.51 0.58 1.73
C SER A 159 -13.37 1.28 0.68
N GLY A 160 -12.76 2.21 -0.05
CA GLY A 160 -13.36 2.82 -1.23
C GLY A 160 -14.08 4.14 -0.98
N SER A 161 -14.97 4.52 -1.91
CA SER A 161 -15.59 5.86 -1.98
C SER A 161 -16.27 6.30 -0.68
N VAL A 162 -16.95 5.39 0.02
CA VAL A 162 -17.61 5.69 1.30
C VAL A 162 -16.62 6.13 2.39
N VAL A 163 -15.39 5.64 2.35
CA VAL A 163 -14.33 6.06 3.28
C VAL A 163 -13.71 7.38 2.83
N TRP A 164 -13.52 7.56 1.52
CA TRP A 164 -13.07 8.84 0.97
C TRP A 164 -14.00 10.00 1.32
N GLU A 165 -15.31 9.78 1.33
CA GLU A 165 -16.30 10.77 1.78
C GLU A 165 -16.07 11.18 3.25
N LYS A 166 -15.81 10.22 4.14
CA LYS A 166 -15.53 10.49 5.56
C LYS A 166 -14.21 11.24 5.76
N LEU A 167 -13.15 10.83 5.07
CA LEU A 167 -11.87 11.53 5.09
C LEU A 167 -11.97 12.97 4.53
N SER A 168 -12.83 13.17 3.53
CA SER A 168 -13.11 14.49 2.94
C SER A 168 -13.82 15.45 3.91
N GLN A 169 -14.48 14.92 4.95
CA GLN A 169 -15.09 15.69 6.02
C GLN A 169 -14.10 16.06 7.13
N GLY A 170 -12.81 15.70 6.99
CA GLY A 170 -11.75 16.07 7.92
C GLY A 170 -11.48 15.04 9.00
N ALA A 171 -11.90 13.79 8.82
CA ALA A 171 -11.56 12.71 9.75
C ALA A 171 -10.03 12.48 9.82
N ASP A 172 -9.52 12.24 11.03
CA ASP A 172 -8.13 11.81 11.24
C ASP A 172 -7.90 10.42 10.65
N PHE A 173 -6.64 10.14 10.29
CA PHE A 173 -6.29 8.88 9.65
C PHE A 173 -4.87 8.43 9.99
N VAL A 174 -4.68 7.12 10.01
CA VAL A 174 -3.37 6.48 10.09
C VAL A 174 -2.72 6.46 8.69
N LYS A 175 -1.45 6.89 8.62
CA LYS A 175 -0.64 6.82 7.40
C LYS A 175 0.08 5.48 7.33
N CYS A 176 -0.23 4.67 6.33
CA CYS A 176 0.44 3.40 6.07
C CYS A 176 1.19 3.48 4.74
N LEU A 177 2.49 3.23 4.73
CA LEU A 177 3.31 3.18 3.52
C LEU A 177 3.83 1.75 3.33
N HIS A 178 3.68 1.23 2.13
CA HIS A 178 4.14 -0.08 1.73
C HIS A 178 4.77 0.02 0.33
N SER A 179 5.86 -0.71 0.13
CA SER A 179 6.42 -1.02 -1.19
C SER A 179 6.92 -2.46 -1.13
N VAL A 180 6.83 -3.17 -2.25
CA VAL A 180 7.46 -4.49 -2.39
C VAL A 180 8.98 -4.42 -2.50
N GLY A 181 9.57 -3.22 -2.67
CA GLY A 181 11.02 -3.04 -2.75
C GLY A 181 11.66 -3.53 -4.04
N ALA A 182 10.87 -3.70 -5.12
CA ALA A 182 11.35 -4.30 -6.36
C ALA A 182 11.14 -3.36 -7.56
N PRO A 183 11.84 -2.21 -7.66
CA PRO A 183 11.68 -1.29 -8.78
C PRO A 183 12.00 -1.96 -10.12
N LEU A 184 11.34 -1.50 -11.19
CA LEU A 184 11.48 -2.02 -12.54
C LEU A 184 12.18 -1.01 -13.45
N HIS A 185 13.25 -1.43 -14.10
CA HIS A 185 13.91 -0.64 -15.14
C HIS A 185 13.18 -0.73 -16.48
N PRO A 186 13.33 0.26 -17.38
CA PRO A 186 12.72 0.20 -18.71
C PRO A 186 13.08 -1.09 -19.47
N GLY A 187 12.06 -1.85 -19.87
CA GLY A 187 12.21 -3.12 -20.59
C GLY A 187 12.47 -4.33 -19.70
N GLN A 188 12.57 -4.17 -18.38
CA GLN A 188 12.65 -5.29 -17.45
C GLN A 188 11.30 -5.99 -17.36
N HIS A 189 11.31 -7.31 -17.51
CA HIS A 189 10.13 -8.13 -17.22
C HIS A 189 9.97 -8.27 -15.70
N ASP A 190 8.75 -8.06 -15.21
CA ASP A 190 8.40 -8.28 -13.81
C ASP A 190 8.28 -9.79 -13.50
N VAL A 191 8.28 -10.12 -12.21
CA VAL A 191 8.01 -11.46 -11.70
C VAL A 191 6.57 -11.57 -11.18
N SER A 192 6.06 -12.79 -11.01
CA SER A 192 4.70 -13.01 -10.52
C SER A 192 4.48 -12.52 -9.09
N TRP A 193 5.51 -12.60 -8.24
CA TRP A 193 5.51 -12.13 -6.86
C TRP A 193 6.76 -11.28 -6.58
N PRO A 194 6.71 -9.97 -6.80
CA PRO A 194 7.83 -9.10 -6.49
C PRO A 194 7.96 -8.92 -4.97
N CYS A 195 9.18 -9.04 -4.45
CA CYS A 195 9.56 -8.72 -3.07
C CYS A 195 11.06 -8.43 -2.98
N ASP A 196 11.48 -7.79 -1.89
CA ASP A 196 12.89 -7.63 -1.51
C ASP A 196 13.29 -8.65 -0.43
N HIS A 197 14.58 -9.00 -0.38
CA HIS A 197 15.18 -9.78 0.69
C HIS A 197 15.36 -8.96 1.98
N THR A 198 15.46 -7.64 1.85
CA THR A 198 15.49 -6.69 2.97
C THR A 198 14.07 -6.33 3.38
N LYS A 199 13.69 -6.70 4.61
CA LYS A 199 12.32 -6.50 5.13
C LYS A 199 12.32 -5.67 6.42
N TYR A 200 11.26 -4.91 6.66
CA TYR A 200 11.03 -4.04 7.82
C TYR A 200 9.53 -3.95 8.15
#